data_AF-A0A2D6LGY2-F1
#
_entry.id   AF-A0A2D6LGY2-F1
#
_cell.length_a   1.000
_cell.length_b   1.000
_cell.length_c   1.000
_cell.angle_alpha   90.00
_cell.angle_beta   90.00
_cell.angle_gamma   90.00
#
_symmetry.space_group_name_H-M   'P 1'
#
loop_
_entity.id
_entity.type
_entity.pdbx_description
1 polymer ?
#
loop_
_entity_poly.entity_id
_entity_poly.type
_entity_poly.pdbx_seq_one_letter_code
_entity_poly.pdbx_strand_id
1 'polypeptide(L)'
;MKKAQAANEAALIIAFMTLFLIAFLAAISDKLVTATDDRDKEVAEDLADVIESELTMAVNAKNGYSRMFALPFSLDGKSYKLSFHNKSNLKTSSGGTDTANFTMAIVMLDISGGEYSTIRLLPENIIGSFRLGDNFIEKQDDFVGVNLEGVSVLLELPASDIPVAQGNDFTLTADAVCVGNPNADCGDVFMEARYMSGEAVPLTGAVGAKFTTPLNSKLCGNLNNGDTCSLSWTITATGVATDFEDFFVRADPPSQFDEASISRRVTIT
;
A
#
# COMPACT_ATOMS: atom_id res chain seq x y z
N MET A 1 -62.00 48.39 31.45
CA MET A 1 -61.85 46.91 31.51
C MET A 1 -61.78 46.23 30.14
N LYS A 2 -62.54 46.65 29.10
CA LYS A 2 -62.46 46.04 27.75
C LYS A 2 -61.07 46.03 27.09
N LYS A 3 -60.20 46.99 27.40
CA LYS A 3 -58.82 47.06 26.87
C LYS A 3 -57.90 45.94 27.40
N ALA A 4 -58.15 45.43 28.61
CA ALA A 4 -57.33 44.36 29.21
C ALA A 4 -57.66 42.98 28.62
N GLN A 5 -58.91 42.75 28.23
CA GLN A 5 -59.34 41.50 27.61
C GLN A 5 -58.71 41.30 26.22
N ALA A 6 -58.72 42.35 25.38
CA ALA A 6 -58.13 42.28 24.03
C ALA A 6 -56.60 42.03 24.08
N ALA A 7 -55.90 42.57 25.08
CA ALA A 7 -54.47 42.31 25.26
C ALA A 7 -54.19 40.84 25.61
N ASN A 8 -55.01 40.23 26.47
CA ASN A 8 -54.87 38.82 26.83
C ASN A 8 -55.17 37.88 25.65
N GLU A 9 -56.19 38.17 24.85
CA GLU A 9 -56.52 37.38 23.64
C GLU A 9 -55.38 37.46 22.61
N ALA A 10 -54.80 38.64 22.39
CA ALA A 10 -53.66 38.81 21.50
C ALA A 10 -52.41 38.05 21.99
N ALA A 11 -52.12 38.11 23.29
CA ALA A 11 -51.01 37.38 23.88
C ALA A 11 -51.14 35.85 23.70
N LEU A 12 -52.36 35.31 23.85
CA LEU A 12 -52.63 33.88 23.65
C LEU A 12 -52.40 33.45 22.19
N ILE A 13 -52.85 34.26 21.23
CA ILE A 13 -52.63 33.99 19.79
C ILE A 13 -51.13 33.99 19.46
N ILE A 14 -50.39 34.99 19.95
CA ILE A 14 -48.94 35.09 19.73
C ILE A 14 -48.23 33.87 20.35
N ALA A 15 -48.59 33.48 21.57
CA ALA A 15 -48.01 32.30 22.22
C ALA A 15 -48.28 31.02 21.42
N PHE A 16 -49.50 30.84 20.91
CA PHE A 16 -49.86 29.69 20.08
C PHE A 16 -49.09 29.67 18.76
N MET A 17 -49.00 30.80 18.06
CA MET A 17 -48.20 30.93 16.82
C MET A 17 -46.72 30.66 17.07
N THR A 18 -46.19 31.16 18.18
CA THR A 18 -44.78 30.93 18.57
C THR A 18 -44.53 29.44 18.86
N LEU A 19 -45.45 28.76 19.56
CA LEU A 19 -45.35 27.33 19.81
C LEU A 19 -45.38 26.53 18.51
N PHE A 20 -46.28 26.87 17.59
CA PHE A 20 -46.35 26.23 16.27
C PHE A 20 -45.06 26.45 15.47
N LEU A 21 -44.53 27.67 15.47
CA LEU A 21 -43.28 28.00 14.79
C LEU A 21 -42.11 27.19 15.37
N ILE A 22 -42.00 27.07 16.69
CA ILE A 22 -40.94 26.27 17.34
C ILE A 22 -41.07 24.79 16.94
N ALA A 23 -42.28 24.23 16.97
CA ALA A 23 -42.51 22.85 16.57
C ALA A 23 -42.15 22.61 15.09
N PHE A 24 -42.50 23.54 14.22
CA PHE A 24 -42.17 23.49 12.79
C PHE A 24 -40.66 23.60 12.55
N LEU A 25 -39.98 24.54 13.21
CA LEU A 25 -38.53 24.68 13.12
C LEU A 25 -37.80 23.43 13.62
N ALA A 26 -38.27 22.82 14.71
CA ALA A 26 -37.73 21.57 15.21
C ALA A 26 -37.86 20.44 14.17
N ALA A 27 -39.03 20.30 13.54
CA ALA A 27 -39.26 19.30 12.50
C ALA A 27 -38.39 19.52 11.25
N ILE A 28 -38.20 20.77 10.83
CA ILE A 28 -37.31 21.10 9.70
C ILE A 28 -35.85 20.81 10.06
N SER A 29 -35.43 21.16 11.27
CA SER A 29 -34.04 20.96 11.71
C SER A 29 -33.65 19.48 11.64
N ASP A 30 -34.52 18.58 12.09
CA ASP A 30 -34.29 17.14 12.03
C ASP A 30 -34.14 16.62 10.59
N LYS A 31 -35.01 17.10 9.69
CA LYS A 31 -34.94 16.78 8.26
C LYS A 31 -33.69 17.33 7.58
N LEU A 32 -33.24 18.52 7.96
CA LEU A 32 -32.05 19.14 7.40
C LEU A 32 -30.78 18.40 7.82
N VAL A 33 -30.70 17.94 9.08
CA VAL A 33 -29.59 17.09 9.56
C VAL A 33 -29.57 15.76 8.82
N THR A 34 -30.71 15.08 8.71
CA THR A 34 -30.80 13.80 8.00
C THR A 34 -30.40 13.95 6.53
N ALA A 35 -30.89 14.99 5.84
CA ALA A 35 -30.53 15.25 4.45
C ALA A 35 -29.05 15.57 4.26
N THR A 36 -28.40 16.20 5.24
CA THR A 36 -26.96 16.46 5.22
C THR A 36 -26.18 15.16 5.39
N ASP A 37 -26.55 14.35 6.38
CA ASP A 37 -25.88 13.07 6.64
C ASP A 37 -26.07 12.09 5.47
N ASP A 38 -27.22 12.07 4.80
CA ASP A 38 -27.44 11.23 3.62
C ASP A 38 -26.61 11.68 2.42
N ARG A 39 -26.48 13.00 2.21
CA ARG A 39 -25.57 13.55 1.20
C ARG A 39 -24.11 13.18 1.49
N ASP A 40 -23.68 13.28 2.75
CA ASP A 40 -22.30 12.92 3.13
C ASP A 40 -22.00 11.44 2.83
N LYS A 41 -22.96 10.54 3.09
CA LYS A 41 -22.84 9.11 2.76
C LYS A 41 -22.72 8.89 1.26
N GLU A 42 -23.57 9.55 0.46
CA GLU A 42 -23.54 9.46 -1.01
C GLU A 42 -22.17 9.89 -1.55
N VAL A 43 -21.61 11.00 -1.04
CA VAL A 43 -20.27 11.46 -1.45
C VAL A 43 -19.17 10.48 -1.07
N ALA A 44 -19.25 9.82 0.09
CA ALA A 44 -18.30 8.78 0.48
C ALA A 44 -18.43 7.51 -0.36
N GLU A 45 -19.66 7.12 -0.73
CA GLU A 45 -19.94 6.01 -1.65
C GLU A 45 -19.41 6.30 -3.06
N ASP A 46 -19.66 7.51 -3.59
CA ASP A 46 -19.14 7.96 -4.88
C ASP A 46 -17.61 7.90 -4.92
N LEU A 47 -16.92 8.33 -3.85
CA LEU A 47 -15.47 8.22 -3.78
C LEU A 47 -15.01 6.75 -3.84
N ALA A 48 -15.69 5.88 -3.11
CA ALA A 48 -15.35 4.46 -3.07
C ALA A 48 -15.58 3.79 -4.44
N ASP A 49 -16.64 4.17 -5.15
CA ASP A 49 -16.95 3.72 -6.51
C ASP A 49 -15.90 4.22 -7.53
N VAL A 50 -15.41 5.45 -7.38
CA VAL A 50 -14.29 5.96 -8.19
C VAL A 50 -13.03 5.13 -7.99
N ILE A 51 -12.66 4.81 -6.73
CA ILE A 51 -11.50 3.96 -6.43
C ILE A 51 -11.67 2.57 -7.05
N GLU A 52 -12.83 1.94 -6.86
CA GLU A 52 -13.11 0.63 -7.44
C GLU A 52 -13.04 0.65 -8.98
N SER A 53 -13.62 1.67 -9.61
CA SER A 53 -13.62 1.85 -11.06
C SER A 53 -12.21 2.01 -11.62
N GLU A 54 -11.38 2.88 -11.04
CA GLU A 54 -10.00 3.11 -11.48
C GLU A 54 -9.16 1.83 -11.38
N LEU A 55 -9.29 1.07 -10.29
CA LEU A 55 -8.59 -0.20 -10.13
C LEU A 55 -9.12 -1.30 -11.04
N THR A 56 -10.43 -1.38 -11.23
CA THR A 56 -11.05 -2.34 -12.15
C THR A 56 -10.62 -2.07 -13.59
N MET A 57 -10.52 -0.80 -13.99
CA MET A 57 -9.96 -0.42 -15.28
C MET A 57 -8.50 -0.85 -15.42
N ALA A 58 -7.67 -0.59 -14.40
CA ALA A 58 -6.27 -0.98 -14.41
C ALA A 58 -6.07 -2.50 -14.50
N VAL A 59 -6.84 -3.28 -13.73
CA VAL A 59 -6.76 -4.76 -13.73
C VAL A 59 -7.15 -5.33 -15.10
N ASN A 60 -8.12 -4.73 -15.78
CA ASN A 60 -8.54 -5.18 -17.12
C ASN A 60 -7.67 -4.62 -18.25
N ALA A 61 -6.74 -3.72 -17.97
CA ALA A 61 -5.84 -3.16 -18.96
C ALA A 61 -4.75 -4.16 -19.38
N LYS A 62 -3.99 -3.82 -20.44
CA LYS A 62 -2.81 -4.59 -20.86
C LYS A 62 -1.60 -4.22 -19.99
N ASN A 63 -0.62 -5.12 -19.92
CA ASN A 63 0.66 -4.86 -19.22
C ASN A 63 1.31 -3.59 -19.78
N GLY A 64 1.93 -2.80 -18.90
CA GLY A 64 2.46 -1.47 -19.21
C GLY A 64 1.41 -0.36 -19.17
N TYR A 65 0.15 -0.66 -18.81
CA TYR A 65 -0.82 0.37 -18.48
C TYR A 65 -0.33 1.15 -17.26
N SER A 66 -0.33 2.47 -17.38
CA SER A 66 -0.09 3.36 -16.26
C SER A 66 -1.02 4.56 -16.34
N ARG A 67 -1.48 5.03 -15.17
CA ARG A 67 -2.35 6.20 -15.08
C ARG A 67 -2.20 6.86 -13.71
N MET A 68 -2.27 8.19 -13.72
CA MET A 68 -2.41 8.97 -12.50
C MET A 68 -3.89 9.32 -12.28
N PHE A 69 -4.36 9.19 -11.05
CA PHE A 69 -5.68 9.66 -10.63
C PHE A 69 -5.55 10.36 -9.26
N ALA A 70 -6.42 11.34 -9.00
CA ALA A 70 -6.32 12.14 -7.79
C ALA A 70 -7.45 11.82 -6.82
N LEU A 71 -7.09 11.57 -5.56
CA LEU A 71 -8.02 11.52 -4.44
C LEU A 71 -8.13 12.91 -3.81
N PRO A 72 -9.34 13.41 -3.51
CA PRO A 72 -9.51 14.72 -2.91
C PRO A 72 -8.89 14.78 -1.50
N PHE A 73 -8.49 15.96 -1.04
CA PHE A 73 -7.99 16.12 0.34
C PHE A 73 -9.12 16.12 1.39
N SER A 74 -10.35 16.38 0.95
CA SER A 74 -11.56 16.42 1.77
C SER A 74 -12.80 16.09 0.94
N LEU A 75 -13.84 15.57 1.58
CA LEU A 75 -15.15 15.31 0.99
C LEU A 75 -16.14 16.35 1.51
N ASP A 76 -16.65 17.22 0.64
CA ASP A 76 -17.52 18.34 1.02
C ASP A 76 -16.95 19.20 2.18
N GLY A 77 -15.63 19.40 2.18
CA GLY A 77 -14.92 20.16 3.21
C GLY A 77 -14.65 19.41 4.52
N LYS A 78 -15.03 18.13 4.59
CA LYS A 78 -14.77 17.25 5.74
C LYS A 78 -13.54 16.38 5.51
N SER A 79 -12.74 16.19 6.56
CA SER A 79 -11.64 15.22 6.52
C SER A 79 -12.19 13.81 6.51
N TYR A 80 -11.57 12.93 5.72
CA TYR A 80 -11.88 11.50 5.70
C TYR A 80 -10.60 10.70 5.89
N LYS A 81 -10.77 9.43 6.27
CA LYS A 81 -9.67 8.45 6.32
C LYS A 81 -9.93 7.37 5.27
N LEU A 82 -8.89 7.00 4.56
CA LEU A 82 -8.91 5.89 3.61
C LEU A 82 -7.99 4.80 4.12
N SER A 83 -8.53 3.62 4.36
CA SER A 83 -7.76 2.42 4.68
C SER A 83 -7.81 1.45 3.52
N PHE A 84 -6.65 0.94 3.14
CA PHE A 84 -6.50 -0.08 2.11
C PHE A 84 -5.96 -1.35 2.73
N HIS A 85 -6.71 -2.44 2.57
CA HIS A 85 -6.32 -3.75 3.06
C HIS A 85 -6.15 -4.69 1.88
N ASN A 86 -4.95 -5.23 1.75
CA ASN A 86 -4.59 -6.23 0.76
C ASN A 86 -4.07 -7.49 1.45
N LYS A 87 -4.12 -8.62 0.74
CA LYS A 87 -3.52 -9.91 1.08
C LYS A 87 -2.09 -9.78 1.63
N SER A 88 -1.24 -8.94 1.03
CA SER A 88 0.15 -8.74 1.47
C SER A 88 0.25 -8.12 2.87
N ASN A 89 -0.73 -7.29 3.26
CA ASN A 89 -0.72 -6.52 4.50
C ASN A 89 -1.49 -7.21 5.63
N LEU A 90 -2.26 -8.25 5.31
CA LEU A 90 -2.98 -9.09 6.27
C LEU A 90 -2.10 -10.23 6.77
N LYS A 91 -0.92 -9.92 7.33
CA LYS A 91 -0.20 -10.88 8.17
C LYS A 91 -0.96 -10.97 9.49
N THR A 92 -1.83 -11.96 9.64
CA THR A 92 -2.51 -12.22 10.91
C THR A 92 -1.45 -12.51 11.96
N SER A 93 -1.38 -11.70 13.02
CA SER A 93 -0.42 -11.82 14.13
C SER A 93 -0.59 -13.10 14.97
N SER A 94 -1.38 -14.05 14.49
CA SER A 94 -1.92 -15.15 15.27
C SER A 94 -1.93 -16.47 14.49
N GLY A 95 -0.84 -16.79 13.76
CA GLY A 95 -0.52 -18.15 13.28
C GLY A 95 -1.63 -18.91 12.53
N GLY A 96 -2.65 -18.19 12.06
CA GLY A 96 -3.87 -18.75 11.49
C GLY A 96 -3.78 -18.72 9.98
N THR A 97 -3.99 -19.86 9.36
CA THR A 97 -4.09 -20.11 7.92
C THR A 97 -5.31 -19.45 7.26
N ASP A 98 -5.70 -18.25 7.69
CA ASP A 98 -6.80 -17.52 7.07
C ASP A 98 -6.29 -16.70 5.89
N THR A 99 -6.30 -17.38 4.74
CA THR A 99 -6.08 -16.88 3.38
C THR A 99 -7.27 -16.05 2.92
N ALA A 100 -7.53 -14.91 3.56
CA ALA A 100 -8.40 -13.90 2.98
C ALA A 100 -7.71 -13.33 1.71
N ASN A 101 -8.11 -13.81 0.53
CA ASN A 101 -7.58 -13.39 -0.77
C ASN A 101 -8.30 -12.16 -1.35
N PHE A 102 -8.95 -11.36 -0.52
CA PHE A 102 -9.68 -10.19 -0.99
C PHE A 102 -8.92 -8.91 -0.68
N THR A 103 -9.03 -7.96 -1.60
CA THR A 103 -8.56 -6.59 -1.43
C THR A 103 -9.77 -5.73 -1.10
N MET A 104 -9.66 -4.80 -0.17
CA MET A 104 -10.75 -3.86 0.15
C MET A 104 -10.24 -2.44 0.40
N ALA A 105 -11.06 -1.47 0.00
CA ALA A 105 -10.92 -0.08 0.40
C ALA A 105 -12.03 0.28 1.40
N ILE A 106 -11.65 0.97 2.47
CA ILE A 106 -12.56 1.46 3.51
C ILE A 106 -12.42 2.98 3.56
N VAL A 107 -13.50 3.68 3.24
CA VAL A 107 -13.60 5.14 3.39
C VAL A 107 -14.36 5.42 4.68
N MET A 108 -13.74 6.15 5.61
CA MET A 108 -14.32 6.56 6.90
C MET A 108 -14.48 8.07 6.91
N LEU A 109 -15.68 8.54 7.23
CA LEU A 109 -16.06 9.95 7.26
C LEU A 109 -16.76 10.29 8.59
N ASP A 110 -16.37 11.40 9.21
CA ASP A 110 -17.05 11.93 10.39
C ASP A 110 -18.30 12.74 9.97
N ILE A 111 -19.48 12.28 10.37
CA ILE A 111 -20.77 12.92 10.12
C ILE A 111 -21.44 13.38 11.42
N SER A 112 -22.53 14.15 11.31
CA SER A 112 -23.18 14.77 12.48
C SER A 112 -23.69 13.73 13.50
N GLY A 113 -24.10 12.56 13.00
CA GLY A 113 -24.58 11.42 13.78
C GLY A 113 -23.52 10.41 14.24
N GLY A 114 -22.23 10.61 13.93
CA GLY A 114 -21.15 9.67 14.28
C GLY A 114 -20.15 9.42 13.14
N GLU A 115 -19.51 8.26 13.14
CA GLU A 115 -18.61 7.84 12.05
C GLU A 115 -19.40 6.99 11.04
N TYR A 116 -19.34 7.37 9.77
CA TYR A 116 -19.84 6.55 8.67
C TYR A 116 -18.66 5.89 7.95
N SER A 117 -18.78 4.61 7.65
CA SER A 117 -17.81 3.89 6.84
C SER A 117 -18.50 3.15 5.69
N THR A 118 -17.87 3.21 4.53
CA THR A 118 -18.26 2.43 3.35
C THR A 118 -17.11 1.56 2.92
N ILE A 119 -17.42 0.32 2.55
CA ILE A 119 -16.45 -0.70 2.19
C ILE A 119 -16.70 -1.08 0.73
N ARG A 120 -15.62 -1.14 -0.06
CA ARG A 120 -15.65 -1.69 -1.42
C ARG A 120 -14.68 -2.85 -1.52
N LEU A 121 -15.19 -3.95 -2.06
CA LEU A 121 -14.36 -5.07 -2.46
C LEU A 121 -13.69 -4.70 -3.77
N LEU A 122 -12.37 -4.72 -3.76
CA LEU A 122 -11.57 -4.38 -4.91
C LEU A 122 -11.17 -5.65 -5.66
N PRO A 123 -10.83 -5.55 -6.95
CA PRO A 123 -10.26 -6.66 -7.69
C PRO A 123 -9.06 -7.31 -6.98
N GLU A 124 -8.82 -8.58 -7.28
CA GLU A 124 -7.64 -9.30 -6.78
C GLU A 124 -6.34 -8.72 -7.38
N ASN A 125 -5.20 -9.09 -6.79
CA ASN A 125 -3.85 -8.75 -7.25
C ASN A 125 -3.51 -7.25 -7.29
N ILE A 126 -4.21 -6.43 -6.52
CA ILE A 126 -3.84 -5.02 -6.34
C ILE A 126 -2.87 -4.94 -5.18
N ILE A 127 -1.72 -4.31 -5.39
CA ILE A 127 -0.68 -4.08 -4.37
C ILE A 127 -0.40 -2.58 -4.23
N GLY A 128 0.19 -2.18 -3.10
CA GLY A 128 0.53 -0.79 -2.83
C GLY A 128 -0.34 -0.12 -1.76
N SER A 129 -0.46 1.20 -1.83
CA SER A 129 -1.23 2.00 -0.88
C SER A 129 -1.79 3.26 -1.53
N PHE A 130 -2.91 3.76 -1.02
CA PHE A 130 -3.48 5.04 -1.44
C PHE A 130 -2.99 6.19 -0.56
N ARG A 131 -2.89 7.37 -1.15
CA ARG A 131 -2.63 8.63 -0.46
C ARG A 131 -3.59 9.71 -0.94
N LEU A 132 -3.80 10.74 -0.12
CA LEU A 132 -4.55 11.92 -0.57
C LEU A 132 -3.77 12.65 -1.67
N GLY A 133 -4.46 13.24 -2.65
CA GLY A 133 -3.85 13.85 -3.83
C GLY A 133 -3.55 12.83 -4.92
N ASP A 134 -2.42 12.99 -5.60
CA ASP A 134 -2.09 12.19 -6.79
C ASP A 134 -1.65 10.77 -6.42
N ASN A 135 -2.33 9.81 -7.04
CA ASN A 135 -2.06 8.38 -6.95
C ASN A 135 -1.65 7.84 -8.32
N PHE A 136 -0.54 7.12 -8.38
CA PHE A 136 -0.06 6.47 -9.59
C PHE A 136 -0.44 5.00 -9.60
N ILE A 137 -1.08 4.54 -10.67
CA ILE A 137 -1.42 3.15 -10.91
C ILE A 137 -0.56 2.62 -12.05
N GLU A 138 0.01 1.44 -11.89
CA GLU A 138 0.74 0.73 -12.94
C GLU A 138 0.34 -0.75 -12.97
N LYS A 139 0.15 -1.31 -14.17
CA LYS A 139 -0.05 -2.74 -14.37
C LYS A 139 1.22 -3.41 -14.88
N GLN A 140 1.72 -4.36 -14.09
CA GLN A 140 2.81 -5.25 -14.46
C GLN A 140 2.35 -6.70 -14.28
N ASP A 141 2.33 -7.46 -15.38
CA ASP A 141 1.82 -8.82 -15.42
C ASP A 141 0.39 -8.95 -14.86
N ASP A 142 0.19 -9.84 -13.90
CA ASP A 142 -1.11 -10.10 -13.28
C ASP A 142 -1.41 -9.17 -12.09
N PHE A 143 -0.53 -8.19 -11.81
CA PHE A 143 -0.63 -7.29 -10.66
C PHE A 143 -0.85 -5.84 -11.06
N VAL A 144 -1.58 -5.12 -10.20
CA VAL A 144 -1.77 -3.67 -10.30
C VAL A 144 -1.16 -3.00 -9.09
N GLY A 145 -0.10 -2.23 -9.29
CA GLY A 145 0.55 -1.43 -8.29
C GLY A 145 -0.08 -0.06 -8.12
N VAL A 146 -0.32 0.36 -6.88
CA VAL A 146 -0.81 1.70 -6.53
C VAL A 146 0.21 2.39 -5.63
N ASN A 147 0.77 3.50 -6.10
CA ASN A 147 1.87 4.23 -5.44
C ASN A 147 2.91 3.26 -4.88
N LEU A 148 3.41 2.37 -5.74
CA LEU A 148 4.58 1.57 -5.40
C LEU A 148 5.74 2.55 -5.25
N GLU A 149 5.98 2.99 -4.02
CA GLU A 149 7.18 3.70 -3.61
C GLU A 149 8.07 2.67 -2.94
N GLY A 150 9.24 2.44 -3.53
CA GLY A 150 10.14 1.43 -3.02
C GLY A 150 11.34 1.22 -3.92
N VAL A 151 12.14 0.24 -3.55
CA VAL A 151 13.33 -0.16 -4.31
C VAL A 151 12.98 -1.43 -5.06
N SER A 152 12.99 -1.36 -6.39
CA SER A 152 12.91 -2.56 -7.21
C SER A 152 14.31 -3.15 -7.40
N VAL A 153 14.44 -4.46 -7.21
CA VAL A 153 15.73 -5.15 -7.30
C VAL A 153 15.73 -6.13 -8.47
N LEU A 154 16.68 -5.96 -9.38
CA LEU A 154 16.91 -6.85 -10.51
C LEU A 154 18.22 -7.61 -10.33
N LEU A 155 18.17 -8.93 -10.33
CA LEU A 155 19.37 -9.77 -10.32
C LEU A 155 19.92 -9.91 -11.75
N GLU A 156 21.09 -9.31 -12.02
CA GLU A 156 21.75 -9.36 -13.32
C GLU A 156 22.58 -10.63 -13.51
N LEU A 157 23.35 -11.00 -12.49
CA LEU A 157 24.25 -12.16 -12.51
C LEU A 157 24.05 -13.06 -11.29
N PRO A 158 24.07 -14.39 -11.46
CA PRO A 158 24.28 -15.10 -12.73
C PRO A 158 23.03 -15.09 -13.63
N ALA A 159 23.21 -14.94 -14.94
CA ALA A 159 22.09 -14.87 -15.90
C ALA A 159 21.38 -16.22 -16.12
N SER A 160 22.05 -17.33 -15.78
CA SER A 160 21.54 -18.70 -15.85
C SER A 160 22.11 -19.51 -14.70
N ASP A 161 21.63 -20.75 -14.53
CA ASP A 161 22.23 -21.68 -13.57
C ASP A 161 23.72 -21.89 -13.89
N ILE A 162 24.56 -21.86 -12.85
CA ILE A 162 26.02 -21.99 -12.99
C ILE A 162 26.57 -23.13 -12.10
N PRO A 163 27.43 -23.99 -12.65
CA PRO A 163 28.26 -24.89 -11.85
C PRO A 163 29.49 -24.13 -11.31
N VAL A 164 29.80 -24.31 -10.03
CA VAL A 164 30.97 -23.70 -9.37
C VAL A 164 31.76 -24.80 -8.66
N ALA A 165 33.05 -24.92 -8.95
CA ALA A 165 33.88 -25.92 -8.26
C ALA A 165 34.04 -25.58 -6.77
N GLN A 166 34.15 -26.60 -5.91
CA GLN A 166 34.40 -26.38 -4.48
C GLN A 166 35.65 -25.52 -4.25
N GLY A 167 35.52 -24.48 -3.43
CA GLY A 167 36.57 -23.51 -3.13
C GLY A 167 36.71 -22.38 -4.14
N ASN A 168 35.96 -22.40 -5.25
CA ASN A 168 35.94 -21.29 -6.20
C ASN A 168 34.86 -20.26 -5.86
N ASP A 169 35.06 -19.07 -6.40
CA ASP A 169 34.16 -17.95 -6.25
C ASP A 169 33.26 -17.79 -7.48
N PHE A 170 32.06 -17.26 -7.26
CA PHE A 170 31.23 -16.65 -8.30
C PHE A 170 30.78 -15.26 -7.87
N THR A 171 30.32 -14.47 -8.85
CA THR A 171 29.83 -13.11 -8.60
C THR A 171 28.31 -13.07 -8.74
N LEU A 172 27.65 -12.61 -7.68
CA LEU A 172 26.25 -12.22 -7.70
C LEU A 172 26.19 -10.71 -7.96
N THR A 173 25.44 -10.24 -8.95
CA THR A 173 25.28 -8.79 -9.22
C THR A 173 23.82 -8.45 -9.31
N ALA A 174 23.39 -7.41 -8.60
CA ALA A 174 22.03 -6.92 -8.64
C ALA A 174 21.99 -5.39 -8.71
N ASP A 175 20.99 -4.91 -9.42
CA ASP A 175 20.67 -3.50 -9.55
C ASP A 175 19.45 -3.18 -8.69
N ALA A 176 19.58 -2.17 -7.85
CA ALA A 176 18.47 -1.50 -7.19
C ALA A 176 18.08 -0.26 -7.99
N VAL A 177 16.78 -0.09 -8.23
CA VAL A 177 16.20 1.10 -8.84
C VAL A 177 15.17 1.66 -7.88
N CYS A 178 15.31 2.92 -7.49
CA CYS A 178 14.26 3.58 -6.72
C CYS A 178 13.09 3.89 -7.67
N VAL A 179 11.96 3.25 -7.41
CA VAL A 179 10.72 3.41 -8.17
C VAL A 179 9.68 4.14 -7.33
N GLY A 180 9.00 5.10 -7.94
CA GLY A 180 7.94 5.83 -7.28
C GLY A 180 7.50 7.07 -8.05
N ASN A 181 6.86 7.99 -7.33
CA ASN A 181 6.49 9.28 -7.89
C ASN A 181 7.74 10.13 -8.21
N PRO A 182 7.66 11.22 -9.03
CA PRO A 182 8.82 12.04 -9.40
C PRO A 182 9.63 12.65 -8.23
N ASN A 183 9.03 12.74 -7.05
CA ASN A 183 9.63 13.21 -5.81
C ASN A 183 9.82 12.07 -4.78
N ALA A 184 9.74 10.80 -5.19
CA ALA A 184 9.97 9.68 -4.28
C ALA A 184 11.43 9.66 -3.85
N ASP A 185 11.63 9.51 -2.54
CA ASP A 185 12.91 9.32 -1.89
C ASP A 185 12.87 7.93 -1.26
N CYS A 186 13.63 7.00 -1.82
CA CYS A 186 13.75 5.65 -1.30
C CYS A 186 14.67 5.58 -0.09
N GLY A 187 15.26 6.70 0.36
CA GLY A 187 16.14 6.77 1.51
C GLY A 187 17.47 6.04 1.27
N ASP A 188 18.21 5.82 2.36
CA ASP A 188 19.44 5.03 2.33
C ASP A 188 19.12 3.55 2.08
N VAL A 189 19.55 3.05 0.92
CA VAL A 189 19.29 1.69 0.49
C VAL A 189 20.41 0.74 0.90
N PHE A 190 20.09 -0.38 1.54
CA PHE A 190 21.01 -1.46 1.87
C PHE A 190 20.60 -2.73 1.12
N MET A 191 21.54 -3.43 0.52
CA MET A 191 21.27 -4.70 -0.15
C MET A 191 21.98 -5.86 0.53
N GLU A 192 21.32 -7.02 0.56
CA GLU A 192 21.83 -8.28 1.09
C GLU A 192 21.57 -9.43 0.12
N ALA A 193 22.60 -10.27 -0.10
CA ALA A 193 22.44 -11.56 -0.75
C ALA A 193 21.84 -12.57 0.22
N ARG A 194 20.81 -13.29 -0.23
CA ARG A 194 20.08 -14.29 0.56
C ARG A 194 19.85 -15.58 -0.22
N TYR A 195 19.71 -16.68 0.50
CA TYR A 195 19.19 -17.93 -0.03
C TYR A 195 17.68 -17.85 -0.18
N MET A 196 17.07 -18.66 -1.06
CA MET A 196 15.61 -18.76 -1.23
C MET A 196 14.88 -19.12 0.07
N SER A 197 15.55 -19.75 1.04
CA SER A 197 15.02 -19.97 2.39
C SER A 197 14.77 -18.66 3.18
N GLY A 198 15.25 -17.52 2.69
CA GLY A 198 15.19 -16.21 3.33
C GLY A 198 16.40 -15.91 4.21
N GLU A 199 17.30 -16.88 4.43
CA GLU A 199 18.50 -16.69 5.24
C GLU A 199 19.55 -15.87 4.49
N ALA A 200 20.23 -14.97 5.20
CA ALA A 200 21.33 -14.20 4.64
C ALA A 200 22.53 -15.12 4.34
N VAL A 201 23.20 -14.90 3.21
CA VAL A 201 24.46 -15.60 2.90
C VAL A 201 25.46 -15.33 4.03
N PRO A 202 25.96 -16.36 4.73
CA PRO A 202 26.84 -16.20 5.87
C PRO A 202 28.18 -15.56 5.50
N LEU A 203 28.83 -14.96 6.49
CA LEU A 203 30.17 -14.40 6.30
C LEU A 203 31.23 -15.50 6.18
N THR A 204 32.34 -15.20 5.51
CA THR A 204 33.50 -16.09 5.41
C THR A 204 33.96 -16.55 6.81
N GLY A 205 34.11 -17.86 6.98
CA GLY A 205 34.45 -18.50 8.27
C GLY A 205 33.27 -19.09 9.03
N ALA A 206 32.03 -18.95 8.54
CA ALA A 206 30.88 -19.63 9.10
C ALA A 206 31.01 -21.16 8.95
N VAL A 207 30.94 -21.88 10.07
CA VAL A 207 31.07 -23.34 10.10
C VAL A 207 29.83 -24.00 9.52
N GLY A 208 30.02 -24.88 8.53
CA GLY A 208 28.93 -25.64 7.90
C GLY A 208 28.12 -24.87 6.86
N ALA A 209 28.50 -23.64 6.52
CA ALA A 209 27.88 -22.89 5.44
C ALA A 209 28.28 -23.47 4.07
N LYS A 210 27.30 -23.67 3.18
CA LYS A 210 27.53 -24.13 1.80
C LYS A 210 28.15 -23.04 0.93
N PHE A 211 27.78 -21.79 1.19
CA PHE A 211 28.27 -20.61 0.51
C PHE A 211 28.60 -19.54 1.54
N THR A 212 29.64 -18.76 1.30
CA THR A 212 30.02 -17.65 2.18
C THR A 212 30.43 -16.42 1.38
N THR A 213 30.33 -15.24 1.99
CA THR A 213 30.81 -13.99 1.38
C THR A 213 31.61 -13.16 2.39
N PRO A 214 32.63 -12.38 1.98
CA PRO A 214 33.39 -11.56 2.93
C PRO A 214 32.56 -10.44 3.58
N LEU A 215 31.60 -9.89 2.86
CA LEU A 215 30.70 -8.82 3.30
C LEU A 215 29.36 -9.00 2.61
N ASN A 216 28.29 -9.20 3.40
CA ASN A 216 26.96 -9.38 2.84
C ASN A 216 26.17 -8.06 2.77
N SER A 217 25.91 -7.39 3.89
CA SER A 217 25.17 -6.12 3.85
C SER A 217 26.01 -5.02 3.21
N LYS A 218 25.52 -4.42 2.12
CA LYS A 218 26.18 -3.35 1.38
C LYS A 218 25.27 -2.14 1.25
N LEU A 219 25.80 -0.96 1.55
CA LEU A 219 25.09 0.31 1.39
C LEU A 219 25.19 0.76 -0.07
N CYS A 220 24.03 1.00 -0.66
CA CYS A 220 23.82 1.56 -1.97
C CYS A 220 23.78 3.11 -1.94
N GLY A 221 23.42 3.68 -0.78
CA GLY A 221 23.34 5.12 -0.54
C GLY A 221 21.90 5.62 -0.63
N ASN A 222 21.71 6.93 -0.51
CA ASN A 222 20.39 7.56 -0.66
C ASN A 222 19.97 7.54 -2.14
N LEU A 223 18.85 6.87 -2.46
CA LEU A 223 18.31 6.81 -3.82
C LEU A 223 17.04 7.67 -3.95
N ASN A 224 17.00 8.56 -4.93
CA ASN A 224 15.80 9.29 -5.35
C ASN A 224 15.13 8.57 -6.54
N ASN A 225 13.91 8.96 -6.87
CA ASN A 225 13.17 8.37 -7.97
C ASN A 225 13.96 8.32 -9.28
N GLY A 226 14.10 7.11 -9.84
CA GLY A 226 14.86 6.84 -11.06
C GLY A 226 16.36 6.67 -10.85
N ASP A 227 16.89 6.92 -9.66
CA ASP A 227 18.27 6.59 -9.33
C ASP A 227 18.45 5.07 -9.35
N THR A 228 19.59 4.65 -9.90
CA THR A 228 19.97 3.25 -9.99
C THR A 228 21.30 3.01 -9.29
N CYS A 229 21.47 1.80 -8.79
CA CYS A 229 22.64 1.42 -8.03
C CYS A 229 22.93 -0.07 -8.17
N SER A 230 24.15 -0.38 -8.58
CA SER A 230 24.58 -1.75 -8.83
C SER A 230 25.53 -2.21 -7.73
N LEU A 231 25.20 -3.33 -7.09
CA LEU A 231 26.03 -3.97 -6.07
C LEU A 231 26.34 -5.40 -6.48
N SER A 232 27.58 -5.83 -6.18
CA SER A 232 28.06 -7.17 -6.49
C SER A 232 28.64 -7.86 -5.25
N TRP A 233 28.44 -9.16 -5.12
CA TRP A 233 28.97 -9.99 -4.05
C TRP A 233 29.85 -11.09 -4.63
N THR A 234 31.05 -11.24 -4.08
CA THR A 234 31.88 -12.43 -4.30
C THR A 234 31.44 -13.50 -3.30
N ILE A 235 30.95 -14.62 -3.82
CA ILE A 235 30.44 -15.74 -3.02
C ILE A 235 31.33 -16.95 -3.28
N THR A 236 31.90 -17.51 -2.22
CA THR A 236 32.76 -18.70 -2.26
C THR A 236 31.93 -19.95 -1.99
N ALA A 237 32.06 -20.96 -2.84
CA ALA A 237 31.46 -22.28 -2.65
C ALA A 237 32.25 -23.12 -1.63
N THR A 238 31.78 -23.20 -0.38
CA THR A 238 32.46 -23.91 0.73
C THR A 238 31.85 -25.26 1.08
N GLY A 239 30.67 -25.57 0.54
CA GLY A 239 29.96 -26.84 0.71
C GLY A 239 30.64 -28.03 0.03
N VAL A 240 29.94 -29.15 -0.04
CA VAL A 240 30.43 -30.36 -0.73
C VAL A 240 29.92 -30.39 -2.18
N ALA A 241 30.59 -31.15 -3.04
CA ALA A 241 30.09 -31.42 -4.39
C ALA A 241 28.64 -31.96 -4.30
N THR A 242 27.76 -31.52 -5.21
CA THR A 242 26.31 -31.72 -5.26
C THR A 242 25.44 -30.79 -4.40
N ASP A 243 26.01 -29.99 -3.50
CA ASP A 243 25.25 -28.93 -2.84
C ASP A 243 24.77 -27.90 -3.87
N PHE A 244 23.53 -27.44 -3.74
CA PHE A 244 23.00 -26.34 -4.54
C PHE A 244 22.20 -25.40 -3.65
N GLU A 245 22.19 -24.12 -4.03
CA GLU A 245 21.31 -23.11 -3.44
C GLU A 245 20.79 -22.17 -4.53
N ASP A 246 19.66 -21.57 -4.23
CA ASP A 246 18.92 -20.62 -5.04
C ASP A 246 19.10 -19.23 -4.39
N PHE A 247 19.59 -18.24 -5.12
CA PHE A 247 19.96 -16.93 -4.57
C PHE A 247 19.01 -15.83 -5.01
N PHE A 248 18.70 -14.90 -4.10
CA PHE A 248 18.07 -13.63 -4.41
C PHE A 248 18.75 -12.47 -3.65
N VAL A 249 18.48 -11.24 -4.07
CA VAL A 249 18.94 -10.04 -3.37
C VAL A 249 17.74 -9.30 -2.80
N ARG A 250 17.88 -8.83 -1.55
CA ARG A 250 16.90 -8.02 -0.85
C ARG A 250 17.45 -6.60 -0.68
N ALA A 251 16.61 -5.59 -0.89
CA ALA A 251 16.92 -4.20 -0.56
C ALA A 251 16.06 -3.73 0.63
N ASP A 252 16.67 -2.99 1.56
CA ASP A 252 16.04 -2.13 2.58
C ASP A 252 16.33 -0.66 2.17
N PRO A 253 15.55 0.39 2.51
CA PRO A 253 14.84 0.57 3.76
C PRO A 253 13.43 -0.03 3.77
N PRO A 254 12.84 -0.22 4.97
CA PRO A 254 11.61 -0.97 5.16
C PRO A 254 10.38 -0.10 4.87
N SER A 255 10.17 0.37 3.64
CA SER A 255 8.86 0.84 3.22
C SER A 255 8.10 -0.29 2.51
N GLN A 256 7.63 -1.24 3.33
CA GLN A 256 6.57 -2.25 3.10
C GLN A 256 6.64 -3.21 1.90
N PHE A 257 7.59 -3.07 0.97
CA PHE A 257 7.73 -4.00 -0.16
C PHE A 257 9.12 -4.63 -0.16
N ASP A 258 9.20 -5.88 0.32
CA ASP A 258 10.32 -6.77 0.06
C ASP A 258 10.21 -7.25 -1.39
N GLU A 259 10.61 -6.44 -2.37
CA GLU A 259 10.77 -6.94 -3.74
C GLU A 259 12.03 -7.81 -3.79
N ALA A 260 11.83 -9.12 -3.69
CA ALA A 260 12.85 -10.11 -3.95
C ALA A 260 13.01 -10.29 -5.47
N SER A 261 14.23 -10.12 -5.97
CA SER A 261 14.58 -10.44 -7.35
C SER A 261 14.41 -11.94 -7.66
N ILE A 262 14.17 -12.27 -8.93
CA ILE A 262 14.05 -13.66 -9.43
C ILE A 262 15.26 -14.50 -9.01
N SER A 263 14.99 -15.68 -8.44
CA SER A 263 16.01 -16.63 -7.96
C SER A 263 16.74 -17.36 -9.10
N ARG A 264 18.03 -17.65 -8.89
CA ARG A 264 18.88 -18.46 -9.80
C ARG A 264 19.69 -19.50 -9.04
N ARG A 265 19.86 -20.70 -9.64
CA ARG A 265 20.48 -21.84 -8.97
C ARG A 265 21.98 -21.90 -9.22
N VAL A 266 22.75 -22.10 -8.15
CA VAL A 266 24.19 -22.38 -8.22
C VAL A 266 24.44 -23.77 -7.65
N THR A 267 25.15 -24.62 -8.40
CA THR A 267 25.48 -25.99 -8.00
C THR A 267 26.98 -26.16 -7.80
N ILE A 268 27.39 -26.75 -6.68
CA ILE A 268 28.78 -27.07 -6.40
C ILE A 268 29.18 -28.35 -7.13
N THR A 269 30.22 -28.28 -7.97
CA THR A 269 30.74 -29.41 -8.76
C THR A 269 32.07 -29.93 -8.25
#